data_AF-A0AA51S8G1-F1
#
_entry.id   AF-A0AA51S8G1-F1
#
_cell.length_a   1.000
_cell.length_b   1.000
_cell.length_c   1.000
_cell.angle_alpha   90.00
_cell.angle_beta   90.00
_cell.angle_gamma   90.00
#
_symmetry.space_group_name_H-M   'P 1'
#
loop_
_entity.id
_entity.type
_entity.pdbx_description
1 polymer ?
#
loop_
_entity_poly.entity_id
_entity_poly.type
_entity_poly.pdbx_seq_one_letter_code
_entity_poly.pdbx_strand_id
1 'polypeptide(L)'
;MAILFTKEEAMKDLPFIEDKALYKGVDLALWLYLDKHWSFKSAVNKAAEKHSVKPKIAIERLLRQVIPEELIWDRMSGAKPRNTQPASKETAIRSQKMKKMEKDAKNHVVDITA
;
A
#
# COMPACT_ATOMS: atom_id res chain seq x y z
N MET A 1 12.20 3.47 18.48
CA MET A 1 13.28 2.52 18.16
C MET A 1 13.13 2.15 16.70
N ALA A 2 14.15 2.34 15.86
CA ALA A 2 14.10 1.79 14.51
C ALA A 2 14.37 0.29 14.63
N ILE A 3 13.36 -0.53 14.33
CA ILE A 3 13.52 -1.98 14.26
C ILE A 3 14.40 -2.25 13.05
N LEU A 4 15.65 -2.65 13.27
CA LEU A 4 16.54 -3.08 12.21
C LEU A 4 16.10 -4.51 11.84
N PHE A 5 15.29 -4.63 10.79
CA PHE A 5 14.77 -5.91 10.30
C PHE A 5 15.27 -6.12 8.87
N THR A 6 16.12 -7.11 8.64
CA THR A 6 16.77 -7.30 7.33
C THR A 6 16.05 -8.34 6.48
N LYS A 7 16.33 -8.33 5.17
CA LYS A 7 15.81 -9.33 4.24
C LYS A 7 16.24 -10.74 4.64
N GLU A 8 17.47 -10.91 5.12
CA GLU A 8 18.04 -12.20 5.49
C GLU A 8 17.33 -12.82 6.69
N GLU A 9 16.96 -12.00 7.67
CA GLU A 9 16.15 -12.42 8.82
C GLU A 9 14.76 -12.85 8.35
N ALA A 10 14.10 -12.00 7.57
CA ALA A 10 12.79 -12.30 7.00
C ALA A 10 12.76 -13.60 6.18
N MET A 11 13.82 -13.87 5.40
CA MET A 11 13.93 -15.08 4.58
C MET A 11 14.15 -16.35 5.41
N LYS A 12 14.79 -16.26 6.59
CA LYS A 12 14.99 -17.41 7.49
C LYS A 12 13.69 -17.85 8.15
N ASP A 13 12.81 -16.89 8.46
CA ASP A 13 11.55 -17.14 9.15
C ASP A 13 10.41 -17.54 8.20
N LEU A 14 10.68 -17.59 6.88
CA LEU A 14 9.69 -18.06 5.92
C LEU A 14 9.41 -19.55 6.08
N PRO A 15 8.13 -19.97 5.93
CA PRO A 15 7.82 -21.38 5.78
C PRO A 15 8.45 -21.93 4.49
N PHE A 16 8.58 -23.26 4.40
CA PHE A 16 9.07 -23.89 3.18
C PHE A 16 8.15 -23.55 1.99
N ILE A 17 8.74 -22.99 0.92
CA ILE A 17 8.05 -22.64 -0.32
C ILE A 17 8.52 -23.58 -1.42
N GLU A 18 7.63 -24.47 -1.85
CA GLU A 18 7.93 -25.43 -2.94
C GLU A 18 8.04 -24.73 -4.31
N ASP A 19 7.17 -23.74 -4.56
CA ASP A 19 7.14 -23.01 -5.83
C ASP A 19 8.33 -22.05 -5.94
N LYS A 20 9.23 -22.34 -6.88
CA LYS A 20 10.42 -21.54 -7.17
C LYS A 20 10.10 -20.12 -7.64
N ALA A 21 9.01 -19.91 -8.40
CA ALA A 21 8.59 -18.59 -8.83
C ALA A 21 8.05 -17.79 -7.65
N LEU A 22 7.27 -18.42 -6.77
CA LEU A 22 6.79 -17.81 -5.53
C LEU A 22 7.95 -17.44 -4.60
N TYR A 23 8.91 -18.34 -4.40
CA TYR A 23 10.11 -18.08 -3.59
C TYR A 23 10.88 -16.85 -4.10
N LYS A 24 11.17 -16.80 -5.42
CA LYS A 24 11.85 -15.65 -6.03
C LYS A 24 11.02 -14.37 -5.95
N GLY A 25 9.69 -14.48 -6.07
CA GLY A 25 8.76 -13.38 -5.89
C GLY A 25 8.82 -12.79 -4.47
N VAL A 26 8.83 -13.66 -3.45
CA VAL A 26 8.93 -13.26 -2.05
C VAL A 26 10.28 -12.61 -1.74
N ASP A 27 11.38 -13.23 -2.17
CA ASP A 27 12.73 -12.67 -2.01
C ASP A 27 12.85 -11.26 -2.61
N LEU A 28 12.35 -11.08 -3.84
CA LEU A 28 12.33 -9.78 -4.50
C LEU A 28 11.43 -8.78 -3.78
N ALA A 29 10.24 -9.19 -3.32
CA ALA A 29 9.31 -8.30 -2.63
C ALA A 29 9.89 -7.83 -1.29
N LEU A 30 10.55 -8.72 -0.53
CA LEU A 30 11.24 -8.38 0.70
C LEU A 30 12.37 -7.38 0.47
N TRP A 31 13.20 -7.59 -0.55
CA TRP A 31 14.26 -6.64 -0.91
C TRP A 31 13.72 -5.26 -1.34
N LEU A 32 12.65 -5.24 -2.15
CA LEU A 32 12.02 -3.98 -2.57
C LEU A 32 11.44 -3.22 -1.38
N TYR A 33 10.79 -3.94 -0.45
CA TYR A 33 10.20 -3.33 0.72
C TYR A 33 11.28 -2.89 1.72
N LEU A 34 12.07 -3.82 2.27
CA LEU A 34 13.01 -3.55 3.36
C LEU A 34 14.17 -2.68 2.91
N ASP A 35 14.95 -3.10 1.91
CA ASP A 35 16.15 -2.40 1.46
C ASP A 35 15.87 -1.18 0.58
N LYS A 36 14.94 -1.30 -0.38
CA LYS A 36 14.63 -0.21 -1.32
C LYS A 36 13.57 0.75 -0.83
N HIS A 37 12.98 0.50 0.35
CA HIS A 37 12.00 1.38 0.97
C HIS A 37 10.77 1.64 0.07
N TRP A 38 10.40 0.69 -0.78
CA TRP A 38 9.18 0.79 -1.58
C TRP A 38 7.94 0.65 -0.70
N SER A 39 6.80 1.14 -1.19
CA SER A 39 5.52 0.82 -0.56
C SER A 39 5.26 -0.68 -0.62
N PHE A 40 4.62 -1.22 0.42
CA PHE A 40 4.29 -2.65 0.52
C PHE A 40 3.53 -3.14 -0.73
N LYS A 41 2.50 -2.40 -1.15
CA LYS A 41 1.70 -2.70 -2.34
C LYS A 41 2.53 -2.67 -3.63
N SER A 42 3.43 -1.70 -3.78
CA SER A 42 4.29 -1.60 -4.97
C SER A 42 5.28 -2.75 -5.06
N ALA A 43 5.89 -3.13 -3.94
CA ALA A 43 6.82 -4.25 -3.86
C ALA A 43 6.14 -5.57 -4.27
N VAL A 44 4.97 -5.88 -3.68
CA VAL A 44 4.18 -7.08 -4.00
C VAL A 44 3.77 -7.11 -5.47
N ASN A 45 3.22 -6.02 -6.00
CA ASN A 45 2.80 -5.97 -7.39
C ASN A 45 3.99 -6.17 -8.35
N LYS A 46 5.14 -5.54 -8.08
CA LYS A 46 6.30 -5.66 -8.96
C LYS A 46 6.90 -7.07 -8.94
N ALA A 47 6.94 -7.70 -7.78
CA ALA A 47 7.39 -9.07 -7.65
C ALA A 47 6.46 -10.06 -8.35
N ALA A 48 5.14 -9.91 -8.17
CA ALA A 48 4.14 -10.74 -8.82
C ALA A 48 4.22 -10.62 -10.36
N GLU A 49 4.40 -9.41 -10.89
CA GLU A 49 4.60 -9.16 -12.32
C GLU A 49 5.88 -9.83 -12.84
N LYS A 50 7.02 -9.62 -12.17
CA LYS A 50 8.33 -10.08 -12.65
C LYS A 50 8.48 -11.60 -12.62
N HIS A 51 7.86 -12.27 -11.65
CA HIS A 51 7.93 -13.72 -11.48
C HIS A 51 6.65 -14.45 -11.93
N SER A 52 5.71 -13.75 -12.57
CA SER A 52 4.44 -14.31 -13.05
C SER A 52 3.63 -15.04 -11.97
N VAL A 53 3.76 -14.62 -10.71
CA VAL A 53 3.07 -15.26 -9.58
C VAL A 53 1.61 -14.81 -9.53
N LYS A 54 0.70 -15.76 -9.68
CA LYS A 54 -0.75 -15.55 -9.55
C LYS A 54 -1.34 -16.65 -8.66
N PRO A 55 -2.05 -16.31 -7.58
CA PRO A 55 -2.46 -14.97 -7.16
C PRO A 55 -1.38 -14.21 -6.36
N LYS A 56 -1.29 -12.89 -6.56
CA LYS A 56 -0.34 -12.01 -5.83
C LYS A 56 -0.51 -12.03 -4.29
N ILE A 57 -1.66 -12.48 -3.81
CA ILE A 57 -1.95 -12.60 -2.38
C ILE A 57 -1.05 -13.64 -1.69
N ALA A 58 -0.50 -14.61 -2.43
CA ALA A 58 0.47 -15.56 -1.89
C ALA A 58 1.73 -14.84 -1.38
N ILE A 59 2.27 -13.90 -2.17
CA ILE A 59 3.41 -13.08 -1.79
C ILE A 59 3.04 -12.19 -0.60
N GLU A 60 1.89 -11.51 -0.64
CA GLU A 60 1.45 -10.63 0.45
C GLU A 60 1.32 -11.37 1.79
N ARG A 61 0.73 -12.56 1.79
CA ARG A 61 0.58 -13.37 3.01
C ARG A 61 1.92 -13.74 3.61
N LEU A 62 2.87 -14.19 2.79
CA LEU A 62 4.20 -14.58 3.24
C LEU A 62 4.98 -13.37 3.80
N LEU A 63 4.89 -12.21 3.14
CA LEU A 63 5.52 -10.99 3.65
C LEU A 63 4.96 -10.57 5.01
N ARG A 64 3.63 -10.63 5.20
CA ARG A 64 2.99 -10.28 6.48
C ARG A 64 3.27 -11.27 7.61
N GLN A 65 3.65 -12.52 7.28
CA GLN A 65 4.02 -13.50 8.28
C GLN A 65 5.40 -13.21 8.89
N VAL A 66 6.33 -12.72 8.07
CA VAL A 66 7.73 -12.53 8.51
C VAL A 66 8.04 -11.09 8.89
N ILE A 67 7.35 -10.09 8.33
CA ILE A 67 7.59 -8.69 8.67
C ILE A 67 6.82 -8.32 9.94
N PRO A 68 7.49 -7.81 11.00
CA PRO A 68 6.81 -7.33 12.21
C PRO A 68 5.78 -6.25 11.89
N GLU A 69 4.61 -6.34 12.52
CA GLU A 69 3.51 -5.43 12.23
C GLU A 69 3.88 -3.99 12.57
N GLU A 70 4.65 -3.79 13.64
CA GLU A 70 5.16 -2.50 14.10
C GLU A 70 5.98 -1.79 13.01
N LEU A 71 6.76 -2.54 12.22
CA LEU A 71 7.55 -1.98 11.12
C LEU A 71 6.65 -1.51 9.97
N ILE A 72 5.57 -2.24 9.72
CA ILE A 72 4.55 -1.85 8.72
C ILE A 72 3.82 -0.59 9.18
N TRP A 73 3.45 -0.52 10.45
CA TRP A 73 2.79 0.65 11.05
C TRP A 73 3.70 1.88 11.10
N ASP A 74 4.96 1.74 11.47
CA ASP A 74 5.93 2.84 11.50
C ASP A 74 6.09 3.47 10.12
N ARG A 75 6.16 2.64 9.08
CA ARG A 75 6.21 3.10 7.68
C ARG A 75 4.91 3.74 7.20
N MET A 76 3.75 3.30 7.70
CA MET A 76 2.47 3.93 7.38
C MET A 76 2.26 5.26 8.12
N SER A 77 2.69 5.36 9.37
CA SER A 77 2.60 6.59 10.18
C SER A 77 3.60 7.65 9.73
N GLY A 78 4.78 7.24 9.26
CA GLY A 78 5.76 8.10 8.60
C GLY A 78 5.38 8.51 7.18
N ALA A 79 4.39 7.85 6.56
CA ALA A 79 3.85 8.27 5.28
C ALA A 79 3.00 9.54 5.47
N LYS A 80 3.66 10.70 5.60
CA LYS A 80 3.00 12.00 5.42
C LYS A 80 2.14 11.91 4.16
N PRO A 81 0.86 12.33 4.21
CA PRO A 81 0.04 12.37 3.00
C PRO A 81 0.84 13.14 1.95
N ARG A 82 0.91 12.60 0.74
CA ARG A 82 1.52 13.23 -0.42
C ARG A 82 0.66 14.42 -0.87
N ASN A 83 0.36 15.34 0.05
CA ASN A 83 -0.43 16.56 -0.13
C ASN A 83 0.47 17.76 -0.47
N THR A 84 1.67 17.53 -0.97
CA THR A 84 2.55 18.58 -1.53
C THR A 84 2.67 18.53 -3.05
N GLN A 85 1.95 17.64 -3.73
CA GLN A 85 1.67 17.84 -5.14
C GLN A 85 0.37 18.64 -5.24
N PRO A 86 0.34 19.78 -5.96
CA PRO A 86 -0.91 20.50 -6.17
C PRO A 86 -1.91 19.51 -6.76
N ALA A 87 -3.11 19.45 -6.17
CA ALA A 87 -4.19 18.63 -6.69
C ALA A 87 -4.26 18.83 -8.20
N SER A 88 -4.24 17.73 -8.97
CA SER A 88 -4.45 17.82 -10.42
C SER A 88 -5.71 18.66 -10.66
N LYS A 89 -5.70 19.52 -11.68
CA LYS A 89 -6.81 20.43 -12.00
C LYS A 89 -8.15 19.66 -12.03
N GLU A 90 -8.13 18.42 -12.49
CA GLU A 90 -9.27 17.50 -12.51
C GLU A 90 -9.83 17.17 -11.12
N THR A 91 -8.95 16.90 -10.15
CA THR A 91 -9.34 16.58 -8.77
C THR A 91 -9.90 17.81 -8.06
N ALA A 92 -9.32 18.99 -8.31
CA ALA A 92 -9.83 20.25 -7.79
C ALA A 92 -11.24 20.56 -8.32
N ILE A 93 -11.46 20.41 -9.63
CA ILE A 93 -12.77 20.62 -10.27
C ILE A 93 -13.81 19.64 -9.72
N ARG A 94 -13.45 18.36 -9.55
CA ARG A 94 -14.36 17.36 -8.97
C ARG A 94 -14.74 17.72 -7.53
N SER A 95 -13.79 18.13 -6.71
CA SER A 95 -14.05 18.53 -5.32
C SER A 95 -14.96 19.77 -5.23
N GLN A 96 -14.79 20.75 -6.13
CA GLN A 96 -15.66 21.93 -6.20
C GLN A 96 -17.09 21.57 -6.64
N LYS A 97 -17.24 20.70 -7.65
CA LYS A 97 -18.56 20.20 -8.07
C LYS A 97 -19.31 19.49 -6.95
N MET A 98 -18.61 18.63 -6.19
CA MET A 98 -19.20 17.92 -5.05
C MET A 98 -19.67 18.88 -3.94
N LYS A 99 -18.84 19.88 -3.59
CA LYS A 99 -19.23 20.90 -2.60
C LYS A 99 -20.43 21.73 -3.05
N LYS A 100 -20.52 22.05 -4.34
CA LYS A 100 -21.67 22.78 -4.90
C LYS A 100 -22.95 21.94 -4.83
N MET A 101 -22.88 20.68 -5.26
CA MET A 101 -24.02 19.74 -5.15
C MET A 101 -24.49 19.57 -3.70
N GLU A 102 -23.56 19.49 -2.74
CA GLU A 102 -23.92 19.36 -1.32
C GLU A 102 -24.61 20.62 -0.78
N LYS A 103 -24.18 21.80 -1.21
CA LYS A 103 -24.82 23.07 -0.83
C LYS A 103 -26.21 23.22 -1.45
N ASP A 104 -26.33 22.89 -2.73
CA ASP A 104 -27.60 22.95 -3.46
C ASP A 104 -28.61 21.95 -2.87
N ALA A 105 -28.16 20.76 -2.47
CA ALA A 105 -29.01 19.77 -1.78
C ALA A 105 -29.47 20.26 -0.40
N LYS A 106 -28.59 20.89 0.39
CA LYS A 106 -28.98 21.45 1.69
C LYS A 106 -30.00 22.57 1.55
N ASN A 107 -29.83 23.46 0.57
CA ASN A 107 -30.79 24.53 0.31
C ASN A 107 -32.15 23.98 -0.13
N HIS A 108 -32.17 22.94 -0.98
CA HIS A 108 -33.42 22.34 -1.43
C HIS A 108 -34.23 21.68 -0.31
N VAL A 109 -33.55 21.05 0.67
CA VAL A 109 -34.22 20.47 1.84
C VAL A 109 -34.85 21.55 2.72
N VAL A 110 -34.20 22.70 2.86
CA VAL A 110 -34.71 23.83 3.65
C VAL A 110 -35.94 24.45 2.99
N ASP A 111 -35.97 24.57 1.65
CA ASP A 111 -37.13 25.11 0.92
C ASP A 111 -38.36 24.18 0.93
N ILE A 112 -38.18 22.86 1.11
CA ILE A 112 -39.30 21.90 1.18
C ILE A 112 -39.89 21.83 2.61
N THR A 113 -39.13 22.20 3.63
CA THR A 113 -39.55 22.10 5.05
C THR A 113 -39.97 23.43 5.68
N ALA A 114 -40.06 24.52 4.89
CA ALA A 114 -40.51 25.84 5.31
C ALA A 114 -42.01 26.08 5.04
#